data_AF-A0A9P5GRH1-F1
#
_entry.id   AF-A0A9P5GRH1-F1
#
_cell.length_a   1.000
_cell.length_b   1.000
_cell.length_c   1.000
_cell.angle_alpha   90.00
_cell.angle_beta   90.00
_cell.angle_gamma   90.00
#
_symmetry.space_group_name_H-M   'P 1'
#
loop_
_entity.id
_entity.type
_entity.pdbx_description
1 polymer ?
#
loop_
_entity_poly.entity_id
_entity_poly.type
_entity_poly.pdbx_seq_one_letter_code
_entity_poly.pdbx_strand_id
1 'polypeptide(L)'
;MESSANVFIPLSSLLEIAYRPILRCAQLKDGTEPCSNKIAGANLEPVKGYFRQLFAILDEPDSKFHDKDGLFDKVLAELIDRCLCARRHRQNSDDAKSQWLKELYNDEKRDQLHSKLQSYLSESLEEDSIISTPPPATEFELCNSKNSPIDKYEVQLNVTCKLLEPLTENDKKSGFIYLISHPREPEMFKVGHTTDIEARFGKHKRCYEEFTTLKKDHIPNVHRIEQLIITEFSLKHYKLKQKCKRCDTSHKEWLQVSQAKLVNSFNKWVKFAKADKRPYDENGRFKSRTVALPYPAMDFKPTSTPKKGTPRRSDVTPSQEASPSKPDPSKSYVRIIQEELSGESSDESAPRPVYNEADHSSLVSNLSDRLAAARVG
;
A
#
# COMPACT_ATOMS: atom_id res chain seq x y z
N MET A 1 43.57 -22.34 13.48
CA MET A 1 42.13 -22.56 13.66
C MET A 1 41.47 -22.14 12.37
N GLU A 2 40.99 -23.10 11.57
CA GLU A 2 40.21 -22.78 10.37
C GLU A 2 38.91 -22.10 10.81
N SER A 3 38.65 -20.89 10.30
CA SER A 3 37.38 -20.24 10.54
C SER A 3 36.28 -21.11 9.94
N SER A 4 35.27 -21.48 10.72
CA SER A 4 34.12 -22.22 10.23
C SER A 4 33.52 -21.47 9.04
N ALA A 5 33.36 -22.14 7.91
CA ALA A 5 32.76 -21.55 6.72
C ALA A 5 31.34 -21.02 7.05
N ASN A 6 31.00 -19.85 6.54
CA ASN A 6 29.66 -19.30 6.67
C ASN A 6 28.67 -20.19 5.91
N VAL A 7 27.55 -20.56 6.54
CA VAL A 7 26.51 -21.40 5.94
C VAL A 7 25.23 -20.58 5.77
N PHE A 8 24.57 -20.73 4.62
CA PHE A 8 23.35 -20.00 4.28
C PHE A 8 22.18 -20.94 4.03
N ILE A 9 20.96 -20.41 4.18
CA ILE A 9 19.72 -21.10 3.80
C ILE A 9 19.79 -21.45 2.31
N PRO A 10 19.48 -22.70 1.91
CA PRO A 10 19.40 -23.09 0.51
C PRO A 10 18.36 -22.27 -0.27
N LEU A 11 18.58 -22.04 -1.56
CA LEU A 11 17.67 -21.22 -2.38
C LEU A 11 16.23 -21.75 -2.38
N SER A 12 16.05 -23.07 -2.36
CA SER A 12 14.74 -23.71 -2.30
C SER A 12 13.99 -23.41 -1.00
N SER A 13 14.71 -23.32 0.12
CA SER A 13 14.15 -22.95 1.42
C SER A 13 13.92 -21.44 1.52
N LEU A 14 14.82 -20.65 0.93
CA LEU A 14 14.67 -19.20 0.84
C LEU A 14 13.45 -18.80 0.01
N LEU A 15 13.16 -19.54 -1.06
CA LEU A 15 11.93 -19.37 -1.85
C LEU A 15 10.67 -19.59 -1.00
N GLU A 16 10.61 -20.67 -0.22
CA GLU A 16 9.49 -20.91 0.70
C GLU A 16 9.31 -19.78 1.71
N ILE A 17 10.42 -19.23 2.22
CA ILE A 17 10.39 -18.07 3.12
C ILE A 17 9.91 -16.81 2.40
N ALA A 18 10.34 -16.59 1.16
CA ALA A 18 9.96 -15.42 0.36
C ALA A 18 8.46 -15.38 0.02
N TYR A 19 7.82 -16.55 -0.06
CA TYR A 19 6.37 -16.69 -0.26
C TYR A 19 5.59 -16.85 1.06
N ARG A 20 6.26 -16.76 2.22
CA ARG A 20 5.68 -16.77 3.58
C ARG A 20 5.80 -15.38 4.24
N PRO A 21 5.05 -15.11 5.33
CA PRO A 21 4.84 -13.73 5.80
C PRO A 21 6.06 -13.01 6.41
N ILE A 22 7.20 -13.68 6.64
CA ILE A 22 8.33 -13.06 7.34
C ILE A 22 9.67 -13.51 6.73
N LEU A 23 10.37 -12.59 6.06
CA LEU A 23 11.76 -12.79 5.66
C LEU A 23 12.69 -12.58 6.86
N ARG A 24 13.55 -13.56 7.11
CA ARG A 24 14.69 -13.43 8.04
C ARG A 24 15.98 -13.42 7.23
N CYS A 25 17.06 -13.00 7.87
CA CYS A 25 18.38 -13.08 7.26
C CYS A 25 18.73 -14.54 6.92
N ALA A 26 19.24 -14.75 5.71
CA ALA A 26 19.53 -16.06 5.15
C ALA A 26 20.79 -16.73 5.72
N GLN A 27 21.64 -16.04 6.46
CA GLN A 27 22.80 -16.67 7.10
C GLN A 27 22.36 -17.50 8.31
N LEU A 28 22.85 -18.73 8.39
CA LEU A 28 22.64 -19.63 9.51
C LEU A 28 23.70 -19.39 10.59
N LYS A 29 23.23 -19.21 11.82
CA LYS A 29 24.05 -19.23 13.02
C LYS A 29 24.39 -20.68 13.35
N ASP A 30 25.67 -20.96 13.56
CA ASP A 30 26.17 -22.29 13.92
C ASP A 30 25.72 -23.40 12.92
N GLY A 31 25.47 -23.02 11.67
CA GLY A 31 25.03 -23.91 10.58
C GLY A 31 23.60 -24.45 10.68
N THR A 32 22.82 -24.08 11.70
CA THR A 32 21.53 -24.73 11.99
C THR A 32 20.35 -23.76 12.07
N GLU A 33 20.52 -22.56 12.63
CA GLU A 33 19.40 -21.65 12.87
C GLU A 33 19.52 -20.34 12.07
N PRO A 34 18.46 -19.86 11.40
CA PRO A 34 18.50 -18.56 10.73
C PRO A 34 18.81 -17.43 11.69
N CYS A 35 19.64 -16.48 11.23
CA CYS A 35 19.88 -15.25 11.95
C CYS A 35 18.57 -14.56 12.36
N SER A 36 18.45 -14.22 13.65
CA SER A 36 17.27 -13.59 14.24
C SER A 36 17.08 -12.12 13.87
N ASN A 37 18.07 -11.50 13.22
CA ASN A 37 17.96 -10.11 12.78
C ASN A 37 16.98 -10.00 11.62
N LYS A 38 16.04 -9.06 11.76
CA LYS A 38 15.16 -8.66 10.66
C LYS A 38 15.98 -7.97 9.58
N ILE A 39 15.63 -8.25 8.33
CA ILE A 39 16.14 -7.48 7.20
C ILE A 39 15.37 -6.16 7.19
N ALA A 40 16.08 -5.04 7.24
CA ALA A 40 15.46 -3.72 7.28
C ALA A 40 14.73 -3.46 5.97
N GLY A 41 13.43 -3.15 6.02
CA GLY A 41 12.62 -2.89 4.83
C GLY A 41 12.30 -4.15 4.02
N ALA A 42 12.14 -5.30 4.67
CA ALA A 42 11.79 -6.59 4.06
C ALA A 42 10.40 -6.59 3.38
N ASN A 43 10.27 -5.84 2.30
CA ASN A 43 9.25 -6.09 1.29
C ASN A 43 9.64 -7.41 0.61
N LEU A 44 8.75 -8.40 0.69
CA LEU A 44 8.95 -9.73 0.09
C LEU A 44 8.79 -9.69 -1.42
N GLU A 45 8.08 -8.70 -1.97
CA GLU A 45 7.80 -8.63 -3.41
C GLU A 45 9.04 -8.43 -4.29
N PRO A 46 10.00 -7.55 -3.94
CA PRO A 46 11.29 -7.50 -4.64
C PRO A 46 11.99 -8.86 -4.67
N VAL A 47 12.02 -9.58 -3.55
CA VAL A 47 12.66 -10.91 -3.46
C VAL A 47 11.97 -11.91 -4.38
N LYS A 48 10.64 -11.94 -4.40
CA LYS A 48 9.87 -12.75 -5.36
C LYS A 48 10.16 -12.36 -6.81
N GLY A 49 10.28 -11.07 -7.08
CA GLY A 49 10.64 -10.54 -8.39
C GLY A 49 12.02 -11.00 -8.86
N TYR A 50 13.02 -10.98 -7.98
CA TYR A 50 14.35 -11.49 -8.29
C TYR A 50 14.36 -13.00 -8.49
N PHE A 51 13.57 -13.78 -7.72
CA PHE A 51 13.37 -15.19 -8.04
C PHE A 51 12.80 -15.34 -9.46
N ARG A 52 11.71 -14.66 -9.82
CA ARG A 52 11.16 -14.76 -11.20
C ARG A 52 12.19 -14.43 -12.29
N GLN A 53 13.00 -13.38 -12.09
CA GLN A 53 14.06 -13.00 -13.03
C GLN A 53 15.16 -14.06 -13.12
N LEU A 54 15.62 -14.57 -11.97
CA LEU A 54 16.65 -15.61 -11.91
C LEU A 54 16.22 -16.85 -12.71
N PHE A 55 14.96 -17.25 -12.58
CA PHE A 55 14.43 -18.41 -13.30
C PHE A 55 14.15 -18.16 -14.77
N ALA A 56 13.69 -16.96 -15.14
CA ALA A 56 13.58 -16.60 -16.55
C ALA A 56 14.94 -16.74 -17.27
N ILE A 57 16.04 -16.41 -16.59
CA ILE A 57 17.41 -16.61 -17.10
C ILE A 57 17.79 -18.09 -17.15
N LEU A 58 17.40 -18.88 -16.14
CA LEU A 58 17.70 -20.31 -16.07
C LEU A 58 16.94 -21.15 -17.12
N ASP A 59 15.75 -20.71 -17.52
CA ASP A 59 14.86 -21.42 -18.43
C ASP A 59 15.14 -21.11 -19.92
N GLU A 60 16.13 -20.28 -20.24
CA GLU A 60 16.50 -20.01 -21.64
C GLU A 60 17.12 -21.25 -22.30
N PRO A 61 16.44 -21.88 -23.29
CA PRO A 61 16.80 -23.22 -23.80
C PRO A 61 18.15 -23.28 -24.53
N ASP A 62 18.64 -22.13 -25.03
CA ASP A 62 19.90 -22.01 -25.77
C ASP A 62 21.05 -21.42 -24.94
N SER A 63 20.76 -21.03 -23.70
CA SER A 63 21.75 -20.51 -22.76
C SER A 63 22.52 -21.69 -22.18
N LYS A 64 23.64 -22.07 -22.82
CA LYS A 64 24.72 -22.71 -22.07
C LYS A 64 25.01 -21.76 -20.92
N PHE A 65 24.72 -22.18 -19.69
CA PHE A 65 24.73 -21.37 -18.47
C PHE A 65 26.07 -20.63 -18.30
N HIS A 66 26.15 -19.50 -18.97
CA HIS A 66 27.30 -18.64 -19.10
C HIS A 66 26.71 -17.26 -18.98
N ASP A 67 27.08 -16.58 -17.91
CA ASP A 67 26.66 -15.22 -17.64
C ASP A 67 27.37 -14.24 -18.58
N LYS A 68 27.06 -14.32 -19.88
CA LYS A 68 27.75 -13.58 -20.93
C LYS A 68 27.64 -12.07 -20.73
N ASP A 69 26.52 -11.63 -20.17
CA ASP A 69 26.19 -10.22 -20.01
C ASP A 69 26.28 -9.74 -18.55
N GLY A 70 26.71 -10.61 -17.61
CA GLY A 70 26.74 -10.30 -16.18
C GLY A 70 25.35 -10.14 -15.54
N LEU A 71 24.28 -10.38 -16.30
CA LEU A 71 22.90 -10.19 -15.87
C LEU A 71 22.54 -11.17 -14.75
N PHE A 72 22.98 -12.43 -14.87
CA PHE A 72 22.70 -13.45 -13.89
C PHE A 72 23.38 -13.11 -12.56
N ASP A 73 24.67 -12.75 -12.57
CA ASP A 73 25.41 -12.35 -11.38
C ASP A 73 24.81 -11.10 -10.73
N LYS A 74 24.33 -10.16 -11.54
CA LYS A 74 23.66 -8.95 -11.06
C LYS A 74 22.36 -9.30 -10.33
N VAL A 75 21.50 -10.12 -10.91
CA VAL A 75 20.23 -10.54 -10.29
C VAL A 75 20.50 -11.31 -9.00
N LEU A 76 21.50 -12.20 -9.00
CA LEU A 76 21.89 -12.95 -7.81
C LEU A 76 22.45 -12.04 -6.69
N ALA A 77 23.29 -11.06 -7.04
CA ALA A 77 23.82 -10.10 -6.08
C ALA A 77 22.72 -9.26 -5.41
N GLU A 78 21.74 -8.79 -6.20
CA GLU A 78 20.58 -8.07 -5.67
C GLU A 78 19.73 -8.97 -4.74
N LEU A 79 19.52 -10.23 -5.11
CA LEU A 79 18.83 -11.19 -4.25
C LEU A 79 19.57 -11.38 -2.92
N ILE A 80 20.90 -11.53 -2.94
CA ILE A 80 21.74 -11.66 -1.74
C ILE A 80 21.62 -10.43 -0.85
N ASP A 81 21.72 -9.22 -1.42
CA ASP A 81 21.64 -7.97 -0.67
C ASP A 81 20.32 -7.83 0.10
N ARG A 82 19.23 -8.33 -0.50
CA ARG A 82 17.89 -8.35 0.11
C ARG A 82 17.67 -9.48 1.09
N CYS A 83 18.54 -10.48 1.12
CA CYS A 83 18.41 -11.66 1.98
C CYS A 83 19.39 -11.65 3.16
N LEU A 84 20.34 -10.72 3.22
CA LEU A 84 21.30 -10.60 4.33
C LEU A 84 21.05 -9.34 5.18
N CYS A 85 21.20 -9.46 6.50
CA CYS A 85 21.03 -8.29 7.36
C CYS A 85 22.26 -7.35 7.22
N ALA A 86 21.97 -6.11 6.80
CA ALA A 86 22.97 -5.09 6.47
C ALA A 86 24.07 -4.87 7.52
N ARG A 87 23.73 -5.04 8.81
CA ARG A 87 24.65 -4.72 9.92
C ARG A 87 25.62 -5.83 10.30
N ARG A 88 25.33 -7.08 9.94
CA ARG A 88 26.09 -8.23 10.48
C ARG A 88 26.53 -9.24 9.45
N HIS A 89 25.82 -9.38 8.34
CA HIS A 89 26.05 -10.51 7.43
C HIS A 89 26.21 -10.07 5.97
N ARG A 90 26.06 -8.78 5.66
CA ARG A 90 26.26 -8.26 4.29
C ARG A 90 27.68 -8.46 3.79
N GLN A 91 28.67 -8.43 4.69
CA GLN A 91 30.06 -8.69 4.36
C GLN A 91 30.33 -10.15 3.98
N ASN A 92 29.38 -11.07 4.21
CA ASN A 92 29.48 -12.47 3.79
C ASN A 92 28.73 -12.72 2.47
N SER A 93 28.49 -11.68 1.66
CA SER A 93 27.78 -11.77 0.38
C SER A 93 28.46 -12.72 -0.61
N ASP A 94 29.80 -12.75 -0.61
CA ASP A 94 30.57 -13.57 -1.54
C ASP A 94 30.47 -15.07 -1.21
N ASP A 95 30.40 -15.40 0.09
CA ASP A 95 30.15 -16.77 0.54
C ASP A 95 28.73 -17.22 0.17
N ALA A 96 27.74 -16.33 0.35
CA ALA A 96 26.36 -16.60 -0.06
C ALA A 96 26.26 -16.81 -1.58
N LYS A 97 26.92 -15.94 -2.37
CA LYS A 97 27.01 -16.05 -3.82
C LYS A 97 27.62 -17.39 -4.21
N SER A 98 28.75 -17.75 -3.61
CA SER A 98 29.45 -19.00 -3.90
C SER A 98 28.58 -20.23 -3.59
N GLN A 99 27.88 -20.23 -2.46
CA GLN A 99 26.97 -21.32 -2.09
C GLN A 99 25.82 -21.43 -3.10
N TRP A 100 25.14 -20.33 -3.39
CA TRP A 100 23.95 -20.34 -4.25
C TRP A 100 24.28 -20.59 -5.71
N LEU A 101 25.43 -20.12 -6.21
CA LEU A 101 25.96 -20.55 -7.50
C LEU A 101 26.10 -22.08 -7.54
N LYS A 102 26.75 -22.67 -6.54
CA LYS A 102 26.91 -24.14 -6.48
C LYS A 102 25.57 -24.88 -6.48
N GLU A 103 24.53 -24.31 -5.88
CA GLU A 103 23.17 -24.86 -5.95
C GLU A 103 22.56 -24.73 -7.35
N LEU A 104 22.72 -23.60 -8.02
CA LEU A 104 22.16 -23.33 -9.35
C LEU A 104 22.87 -24.08 -10.49
N TYR A 105 24.17 -24.34 -10.33
CA TYR A 105 24.95 -25.20 -11.24
C TYR A 105 24.70 -26.70 -11.02
N ASN A 106 24.00 -27.08 -9.96
CA ASN A 106 23.61 -28.46 -9.73
C ASN A 106 22.21 -28.70 -10.31
N ASP A 107 22.13 -29.54 -11.35
CA ASP A 107 20.89 -29.76 -12.10
C ASP A 107 19.74 -30.23 -11.22
N GLU A 108 19.97 -31.20 -10.32
CA GLU A 108 18.93 -31.72 -9.42
C GLU A 108 18.37 -30.63 -8.49
N LYS A 109 19.25 -29.82 -7.89
CA LYS A 109 18.83 -28.71 -7.02
C LYS A 109 18.09 -27.63 -7.81
N ARG A 110 18.54 -27.34 -9.04
CA ARG A 110 17.88 -26.39 -9.94
C ARG A 110 16.46 -26.88 -10.28
N ASP A 111 16.30 -28.14 -10.64
CA ASP A 111 15.00 -28.73 -10.98
C ASP A 111 14.04 -28.76 -9.79
N GLN A 112 14.54 -29.07 -8.59
CA GLN A 112 13.75 -28.98 -7.35
C GLN A 112 13.29 -27.55 -7.07
N LEU A 113 14.19 -26.59 -7.24
CA LEU A 113 13.92 -25.18 -7.05
C LEU A 113 12.89 -24.68 -8.09
N HIS A 114 12.96 -25.15 -9.34
CA HIS A 114 12.01 -24.88 -10.44
C HIS A 114 10.62 -25.41 -10.14
N SER A 115 10.53 -26.69 -9.80
CA SER A 115 9.26 -27.34 -9.44
C SER A 115 8.55 -26.61 -8.29
N LYS A 116 9.30 -26.17 -7.28
CA LYS A 116 8.74 -25.37 -6.18
C LYS A 116 8.25 -24.01 -6.63
N LEU A 117 9.03 -23.26 -7.42
CA LEU A 117 8.59 -21.95 -7.90
C LEU A 117 7.33 -22.07 -8.76
N GLN A 118 7.29 -23.06 -9.65
CA GLN A 118 6.13 -23.30 -10.50
C GLN A 118 4.87 -23.53 -9.66
N SER A 119 4.95 -24.30 -8.56
CA SER A 119 3.80 -24.50 -7.66
C SER A 119 3.25 -23.17 -7.10
N TYR A 120 4.12 -22.25 -6.68
CA TYR A 120 3.71 -20.92 -6.19
C TYR A 120 3.12 -20.02 -7.28
N LEU A 121 3.67 -20.09 -8.50
CA LEU A 121 3.15 -19.32 -9.63
C LEU A 121 1.78 -19.86 -10.09
N SER A 122 1.60 -21.18 -10.10
CA SER A 122 0.34 -21.84 -10.43
C SER A 122 -0.75 -21.54 -9.39
N GLU A 123 -0.44 -21.60 -8.09
CA GLU A 123 -1.39 -21.23 -7.02
C GLU A 123 -1.85 -19.76 -7.14
N SER A 124 -0.94 -18.86 -7.52
CA SER A 124 -1.29 -17.45 -7.72
C SER A 124 -2.18 -17.25 -8.95
N LEU A 125 -2.06 -18.07 -9.98
CA LEU A 125 -2.86 -17.98 -11.20
C LEU A 125 -4.26 -18.59 -11.01
N GLU A 126 -4.42 -19.64 -10.21
CA GLU A 126 -5.72 -20.23 -9.91
C GLU A 126 -6.65 -19.24 -9.15
N GLU A 127 -6.09 -18.34 -8.32
CA GLU A 127 -6.88 -17.24 -7.70
C GLU A 127 -7.41 -16.22 -8.72
N ASP A 128 -6.75 -16.07 -9.86
CA ASP A 128 -7.07 -15.10 -10.91
C ASP A 128 -7.71 -15.74 -12.17
N SER A 129 -7.67 -17.07 -12.31
CA SER A 129 -8.07 -17.79 -13.52
C SER A 129 -9.51 -18.33 -13.49
N ILE A 130 -10.33 -17.86 -12.54
CA ILE A 130 -11.79 -18.00 -12.64
C ILE A 130 -12.23 -17.08 -13.79
N ILE A 131 -12.58 -17.68 -14.94
CA ILE A 131 -13.13 -17.10 -16.19
C ILE A 131 -12.07 -16.83 -17.28
N SER A 132 -11.69 -17.89 -18.00
CA SER A 132 -11.09 -17.79 -19.35
C SER A 132 -11.87 -18.61 -20.38
N THR A 133 -13.20 -18.54 -20.29
CA THR A 133 -14.07 -18.72 -21.45
C THR A 133 -14.17 -17.34 -22.10
N PRO A 134 -14.00 -17.17 -23.43
CA PRO A 134 -14.17 -15.86 -24.06
C PRO A 134 -15.56 -15.35 -23.65
N PRO A 135 -15.63 -14.27 -22.85
CA PRO A 135 -16.89 -13.89 -22.25
C PRO A 135 -17.85 -13.54 -23.38
N PRO A 136 -19.15 -13.86 -23.25
CA PRO A 136 -20.17 -13.25 -24.08
C PRO A 136 -19.90 -11.74 -24.12
N ALA A 137 -20.05 -11.12 -25.30
CA ALA A 137 -19.64 -9.74 -25.54
C ALA A 137 -20.18 -8.80 -24.45
N THR A 138 -19.38 -8.56 -23.41
CA THR A 138 -19.76 -7.73 -22.27
C THR A 138 -19.94 -6.30 -22.75
N GLU A 139 -20.94 -5.60 -22.24
CA GLU A 139 -21.14 -4.18 -22.56
C GLU A 139 -20.14 -3.27 -21.82
N PHE A 140 -19.27 -3.86 -21.00
CA PHE A 140 -18.27 -3.19 -20.20
C PHE A 140 -16.86 -3.31 -20.80
N GLU A 141 -16.04 -2.29 -20.59
CA GLU A 141 -14.63 -2.25 -20.89
C GLU A 141 -13.83 -1.86 -19.65
N LEU A 142 -12.64 -2.45 -19.50
CA LEU A 142 -11.75 -2.18 -18.38
C LEU A 142 -11.23 -0.74 -18.48
N CYS A 143 -11.33 0.04 -17.39
CA CYS A 143 -10.86 1.43 -17.35
C CYS A 143 -9.34 1.56 -17.41
N ASN A 144 -8.59 0.56 -16.92
CA ASN A 144 -7.13 0.58 -16.83
C ASN A 144 -6.54 -0.72 -17.38
N SER A 145 -6.18 -0.74 -18.67
CA SER A 145 -5.59 -1.91 -19.34
C SER A 145 -4.07 -2.03 -19.13
N LYS A 146 -3.53 -1.59 -17.99
CA LYS A 146 -2.10 -1.78 -17.75
C LYS A 146 -1.87 -3.29 -17.58
N ASN A 147 -1.31 -3.92 -18.62
CA ASN A 147 -1.01 -5.36 -18.71
C ASN A 147 0.06 -5.85 -17.72
N SER A 148 0.38 -5.05 -16.70
CA SER A 148 1.36 -5.42 -15.70
C SER A 148 0.73 -6.39 -14.70
N PRO A 149 1.45 -7.43 -14.27
CA PRO A 149 1.01 -8.31 -13.20
C PRO A 149 0.53 -7.49 -12.00
N ILE A 150 -0.64 -7.85 -11.48
CA ILE A 150 -1.31 -7.16 -10.39
C ILE A 150 -0.38 -7.09 -9.18
N ASP A 151 0.08 -5.89 -8.85
CA ASP A 151 0.88 -5.68 -7.65
C ASP A 151 -0.06 -5.49 -6.45
N LYS A 152 -0.24 -6.55 -5.65
CA LYS A 152 -0.98 -6.48 -4.37
C LYS A 152 -0.47 -5.33 -3.50
N TYR A 153 0.82 -5.00 -3.58
CA TYR A 153 1.41 -3.87 -2.86
C TYR A 153 0.93 -2.51 -3.40
N GLU A 154 0.73 -2.37 -4.71
CA GLU A 154 0.18 -1.13 -5.30
C GLU A 154 -1.24 -0.86 -4.80
N VAL A 155 -2.10 -1.90 -4.72
CA VAL A 155 -3.45 -1.77 -4.14
C VAL A 155 -3.37 -1.35 -2.67
N GLN A 156 -2.54 -2.03 -1.87
CA GLN A 156 -2.33 -1.69 -0.46
C GLN A 156 -1.85 -0.25 -0.28
N LEU A 157 -0.88 0.18 -1.09
CA LEU A 157 -0.34 1.54 -1.07
C LEU A 157 -1.42 2.56 -1.44
N ASN A 158 -2.16 2.34 -2.52
CA ASN A 158 -3.20 3.26 -2.99
C ASN A 158 -4.34 3.40 -1.98
N VAL A 159 -4.81 2.29 -1.42
CA VAL A 159 -5.83 2.30 -0.34
C VAL A 159 -5.31 3.07 0.86
N THR A 160 -4.05 2.87 1.25
CA THR A 160 -3.47 3.55 2.41
C THR A 160 -3.30 5.05 2.15
N CYS A 161 -2.78 5.44 0.99
CA CYS A 161 -2.69 6.85 0.59
C CYS A 161 -4.08 7.50 0.64
N LYS A 162 -5.10 6.85 0.06
CA LYS A 162 -6.46 7.37 0.03
C LYS A 162 -7.08 7.52 1.42
N LEU A 163 -6.73 6.62 2.34
CA LEU A 163 -7.16 6.68 3.73
C LEU A 163 -6.53 7.86 4.47
N LEU A 164 -5.24 8.11 4.23
CA LEU A 164 -4.46 9.14 4.94
C LEU A 164 -4.70 10.55 4.41
N GLU A 165 -5.26 10.70 3.20
CA GLU A 165 -5.68 12.00 2.66
C GLU A 165 -6.64 12.71 3.64
N PRO A 166 -6.47 14.02 3.90
CA PRO A 166 -7.48 14.79 4.63
C PRO A 166 -8.85 14.70 3.97
N LEU A 167 -9.93 14.67 4.75
CA LEU A 167 -11.30 14.73 4.22
C LEU A 167 -11.55 16.09 3.58
N THR A 168 -12.04 16.07 2.35
CA THR A 168 -12.66 17.24 1.71
C THR A 168 -14.03 17.54 2.33
N GLU A 169 -14.61 18.71 2.05
CA GLU A 169 -15.97 19.02 2.52
C GLU A 169 -17.03 18.02 2.01
N ASN A 170 -16.83 17.47 0.81
CA ASN A 170 -17.71 16.42 0.30
C ASN A 170 -17.50 15.10 1.06
N ASP A 171 -16.26 14.76 1.38
CA ASP A 171 -15.92 13.57 2.16
C ASP A 171 -16.48 13.60 3.58
N LYS A 172 -16.75 14.78 4.18
CA LYS A 172 -17.30 14.88 5.55
C LYS A 172 -18.80 14.57 5.61
N LYS A 173 -19.50 14.55 4.48
CA LYS A 173 -20.95 14.34 4.44
C LYS A 173 -21.33 12.92 4.84
N SER A 174 -22.43 12.80 5.56
CA SER A 174 -23.10 11.53 5.81
C SER A 174 -24.06 11.22 4.67
N GLY A 175 -24.32 9.95 4.42
CA GLY A 175 -25.29 9.51 3.42
C GLY A 175 -25.36 8.00 3.30
N PHE A 176 -26.04 7.53 2.27
CA PHE A 176 -26.16 6.12 1.93
C PHE A 176 -25.03 5.67 1.02
N ILE A 177 -24.33 4.62 1.42
CA ILE A 177 -23.50 3.81 0.53
C ILE A 177 -24.29 2.58 0.11
N TYR A 178 -24.16 2.16 -1.15
CA TYR A 178 -24.89 1.01 -1.68
C TYR A 178 -24.02 0.18 -2.62
N LEU A 179 -24.44 -1.08 -2.76
CA LEU A 179 -23.88 -2.07 -3.65
C LEU A 179 -25.04 -2.70 -4.44
N ILE A 180 -25.01 -2.56 -5.76
CA ILE A 180 -26.00 -3.13 -6.68
C ILE A 180 -25.32 -4.03 -7.70
N SER A 181 -26.02 -5.04 -8.21
CA SER A 181 -25.58 -5.85 -9.34
C SER A 181 -26.26 -5.43 -10.63
N HIS A 182 -25.54 -5.54 -11.75
CA HIS A 182 -26.08 -5.25 -13.07
C HIS A 182 -27.09 -6.35 -13.47
N PRO A 183 -28.30 -6.03 -13.97
CA PRO A 183 -29.31 -7.05 -14.24
C PRO A 183 -28.96 -8.02 -15.37
N ARG A 184 -28.17 -7.56 -16.35
CA ARG A 184 -27.75 -8.38 -17.48
C ARG A 184 -26.40 -9.07 -17.29
N GLU A 185 -25.60 -8.57 -16.34
CA GLU A 185 -24.28 -9.09 -16.02
C GLU A 185 -24.16 -9.22 -14.49
N PRO A 186 -24.70 -10.31 -13.89
CA PRO A 186 -24.82 -10.44 -12.44
C PRO A 186 -23.50 -10.41 -11.65
N GLU A 187 -22.38 -10.65 -12.33
CA GLU A 187 -21.02 -10.55 -11.77
C GLU A 187 -20.41 -9.14 -11.86
N MET A 188 -21.15 -8.19 -12.41
CA MET A 188 -20.77 -6.79 -12.52
C MET A 188 -21.49 -5.98 -11.45
N PHE A 189 -20.72 -5.35 -10.58
CA PHE A 189 -21.25 -4.68 -9.40
C PHE A 189 -20.94 -3.19 -9.41
N LYS A 190 -21.89 -2.37 -8.98
CA LYS A 190 -21.68 -0.94 -8.79
C LYS A 190 -21.68 -0.62 -7.31
N VAL A 191 -20.61 0.03 -6.87
CA VAL A 191 -20.53 0.69 -5.57
C VAL A 191 -20.84 2.16 -5.81
N GLY A 192 -21.69 2.74 -4.96
CA GLY A 192 -22.02 4.14 -5.08
C GLY A 192 -22.42 4.75 -3.75
N HIS A 193 -22.37 6.08 -3.67
CA HIS A 193 -22.94 6.84 -2.56
C HIS A 193 -24.04 7.83 -3.00
N THR A 194 -24.85 8.28 -2.05
CA THR A 194 -25.83 9.36 -2.23
C THR A 194 -26.38 9.86 -0.89
N THR A 195 -26.91 11.08 -0.84
CA THR A 195 -27.69 11.58 0.31
C THR A 195 -29.17 11.21 0.22
N ASP A 196 -29.68 10.88 -0.97
CA ASP A 196 -31.08 10.51 -1.24
C ASP A 196 -31.12 9.22 -2.06
N ILE A 197 -31.37 8.11 -1.36
CA ILE A 197 -31.32 6.77 -1.96
C ILE A 197 -32.45 6.54 -2.97
N GLU A 198 -33.65 7.07 -2.72
CA GLU A 198 -34.81 6.86 -3.57
C GLU A 198 -34.64 7.64 -4.89
N ALA A 199 -34.22 8.90 -4.82
CA ALA A 199 -33.93 9.69 -6.02
C ALA A 199 -32.78 9.08 -6.83
N ARG A 200 -31.73 8.57 -6.17
CA ARG A 200 -30.60 7.92 -6.85
C ARG A 200 -31.02 6.61 -7.50
N PHE A 201 -31.80 5.78 -6.81
CA PHE A 201 -32.26 4.50 -7.34
C PHE A 201 -33.25 4.71 -8.49
N GLY A 202 -34.12 5.72 -8.44
CA GLY A 202 -34.95 6.13 -9.58
C GLY A 202 -34.12 6.54 -10.81
N LYS A 203 -32.97 7.21 -10.63
CA LYS A 203 -32.02 7.50 -11.73
C LYS A 203 -31.37 6.23 -12.26
N HIS A 204 -30.97 5.31 -11.39
CA HIS A 204 -30.37 4.03 -11.80
C HIS A 204 -31.36 3.13 -12.55
N LYS A 205 -32.62 3.05 -12.13
CA LYS A 205 -33.67 2.30 -12.84
C LYS A 205 -33.86 2.82 -14.27
N ARG A 206 -33.76 4.13 -14.44
CA ARG A 206 -33.75 4.76 -15.77
C ARG A 206 -32.49 4.42 -16.57
N CYS A 207 -31.41 3.96 -15.99
CA CYS A 207 -30.19 3.65 -16.74
C CYS A 207 -30.03 2.15 -17.04
N TYR A 208 -30.34 1.30 -16.07
CA TYR A 208 -29.99 -0.12 -16.09
C TYR A 208 -31.19 -1.06 -16.03
N GLU A 209 -32.43 -0.55 -15.98
CA GLU A 209 -33.64 -1.33 -15.67
C GLU A 209 -33.65 -1.81 -14.21
N GLU A 210 -34.27 -2.96 -13.91
CA GLU A 210 -34.42 -3.49 -12.54
C GLU A 210 -33.12 -4.15 -12.06
N PHE A 211 -32.25 -3.37 -11.42
CA PHE A 211 -31.05 -3.88 -10.75
C PHE A 211 -31.37 -4.53 -9.40
N THR A 212 -30.51 -5.45 -8.94
CA THR A 212 -30.63 -6.03 -7.60
C THR A 212 -29.81 -5.23 -6.60
N THR A 213 -30.41 -4.85 -5.47
CA THR A 213 -29.67 -4.24 -4.36
C THR A 213 -29.15 -5.32 -3.42
N LEU A 214 -27.82 -5.42 -3.31
CA LEU A 214 -27.17 -6.42 -2.45
C LEU A 214 -26.97 -5.91 -1.04
N LYS A 215 -26.54 -4.64 -0.93
CA LYS A 215 -26.30 -3.96 0.35
C LYS A 215 -26.61 -2.47 0.22
N LYS A 216 -27.09 -1.88 1.31
CA LYS A 216 -27.12 -0.44 1.51
C LYS A 216 -26.94 -0.12 2.99
N ASP A 217 -26.27 0.98 3.30
CA ASP A 217 -26.12 1.44 4.67
C ASP A 217 -25.96 2.96 4.74
N HIS A 218 -26.43 3.58 5.81
CA HIS A 218 -26.23 5.00 6.08
C HIS A 218 -25.01 5.19 6.99
N ILE A 219 -24.00 5.92 6.52
CA ILE A 219 -22.72 6.08 7.20
C ILE A 219 -22.20 7.52 7.15
N PRO A 220 -21.35 7.92 8.11
CA PRO A 220 -20.55 9.12 7.96
C PRO A 220 -19.47 8.91 6.91
N ASN A 221 -18.97 10.04 6.38
CA ASN A 221 -17.91 10.11 5.40
C ASN A 221 -18.14 9.24 4.15
N VAL A 222 -19.38 9.22 3.67
CA VAL A 222 -19.87 8.20 2.73
C VAL A 222 -19.08 8.19 1.41
N HIS A 223 -18.72 9.38 0.91
CA HIS A 223 -17.94 9.51 -0.32
C HIS A 223 -16.53 8.92 -0.15
N ARG A 224 -15.84 9.25 0.96
CA ARG A 224 -14.52 8.67 1.26
C ARG A 224 -14.57 7.15 1.31
N ILE A 225 -15.61 6.59 1.91
CA ILE A 225 -15.76 5.14 2.07
C ILE A 225 -16.00 4.45 0.72
N GLU A 226 -16.82 5.04 -0.16
CA GLU A 226 -16.95 4.58 -1.54
C GLU A 226 -15.58 4.58 -2.25
N GLN A 227 -14.81 5.68 -2.14
CA GLN A 227 -13.48 5.78 -2.78
C GLN A 227 -12.51 4.71 -2.27
N LEU A 228 -12.54 4.37 -0.98
CA LEU A 228 -11.70 3.31 -0.41
C LEU A 228 -12.07 1.93 -0.97
N ILE A 229 -13.36 1.63 -1.11
CA ILE A 229 -13.82 0.37 -1.73
C ILE A 229 -13.40 0.33 -3.20
N ILE A 230 -13.64 1.39 -3.98
CA ILE A 230 -13.24 1.43 -5.39
C ILE A 230 -11.72 1.30 -5.53
N THR A 231 -10.94 1.93 -4.65
CA THR A 231 -9.48 1.85 -4.67
C THR A 231 -8.97 0.44 -4.36
N GLU A 232 -9.62 -0.27 -3.43
CA GLU A 232 -9.31 -1.68 -3.12
C GLU A 232 -9.52 -2.59 -4.34
N PHE A 233 -10.42 -2.23 -5.25
CA PHE A 233 -10.71 -2.98 -6.48
C PHE A 233 -10.33 -2.20 -7.75
N SER A 234 -9.41 -1.24 -7.68
CA SER A 234 -9.09 -0.32 -8.79
C SER A 234 -8.63 -1.02 -10.07
N LEU A 235 -8.11 -2.24 -9.93
CA LEU A 235 -7.63 -3.09 -11.02
C LEU A 235 -8.74 -3.87 -11.73
N LYS A 236 -9.95 -3.89 -11.13
CA LYS A 236 -11.14 -4.52 -11.69
C LYS A 236 -12.21 -3.45 -11.95
N HIS A 237 -11.79 -2.24 -12.32
CA HIS A 237 -12.68 -1.11 -12.57
C HIS A 237 -13.07 -1.05 -14.04
N TYR A 238 -14.37 -1.11 -14.30
CA TYR A 238 -14.97 -1.17 -15.63
C TYR A 238 -15.89 0.03 -15.86
N LYS A 239 -16.01 0.41 -17.12
CA LYS A 239 -16.99 1.38 -17.61
C LYS A 239 -17.85 0.75 -18.71
N LEU A 240 -19.03 1.31 -18.94
CA LEU A 240 -19.78 0.96 -20.15
C LEU A 240 -19.00 1.38 -21.40
N LYS A 241 -18.89 0.48 -22.39
CA LYS A 241 -18.26 0.73 -23.70
C LYS A 241 -18.90 1.90 -24.43
N GLN A 242 -20.22 2.01 -24.32
CA GLN A 242 -21.00 3.10 -24.90
C GLN A 242 -21.55 3.99 -23.78
N LYS A 243 -21.72 5.28 -24.09
CA LYS A 243 -22.48 6.18 -23.20
C LYS A 243 -23.88 5.61 -22.97
N CYS A 244 -24.39 5.80 -21.76
CA CYS A 244 -25.75 5.40 -21.44
C CYS A 244 -26.74 6.19 -22.30
N LYS A 245 -27.52 5.51 -23.15
CA LYS A 245 -28.50 6.14 -24.04
C LYS A 245 -29.57 6.96 -23.30
N ARG A 246 -29.79 6.72 -22.00
CA ARG A 246 -30.82 7.37 -21.19
C ARG A 246 -30.34 8.65 -20.49
N CYS A 247 -29.04 8.77 -20.17
CA CYS A 247 -28.49 9.94 -19.47
C CYS A 247 -27.27 10.58 -20.16
N ASP A 248 -26.82 10.04 -21.30
CA ASP A 248 -25.64 10.46 -22.07
C ASP A 248 -24.31 10.51 -21.29
N THR A 249 -24.22 9.82 -20.15
CA THR A 249 -22.98 9.73 -19.37
C THR A 249 -22.31 8.36 -19.50
N SER A 250 -20.99 8.33 -19.35
CA SER A 250 -20.24 7.09 -19.17
C SER A 250 -20.32 6.66 -17.72
N HIS A 251 -20.93 5.50 -17.46
CA HIS A 251 -20.96 4.92 -16.13
C HIS A 251 -19.64 4.19 -15.88
N LYS A 252 -18.79 4.75 -15.00
CA LYS A 252 -17.40 4.33 -14.84
C LYS A 252 -17.14 3.48 -13.59
N GLU A 253 -18.11 3.33 -12.69
CA GLU A 253 -17.94 2.76 -11.35
C GLU A 253 -18.44 1.31 -11.26
N TRP A 254 -18.04 0.47 -12.21
CA TRP A 254 -18.41 -0.95 -12.21
C TRP A 254 -17.21 -1.82 -11.84
N LEU A 255 -17.46 -2.89 -11.11
CA LEU A 255 -16.44 -3.81 -10.60
C LEU A 255 -16.78 -5.25 -11.00
N GLN A 256 -15.85 -5.93 -11.66
CA GLN A 256 -15.97 -7.37 -11.96
C GLN A 256 -15.15 -8.16 -10.93
N VAL A 257 -15.82 -8.67 -9.90
CA VAL A 257 -15.23 -9.34 -8.74
C VAL A 257 -16.26 -10.27 -8.13
N SER A 258 -15.86 -11.39 -7.52
CA SER A 258 -16.83 -12.27 -6.84
C SER A 258 -17.67 -11.49 -5.82
N GLN A 259 -18.99 -11.72 -5.82
CA GLN A 259 -19.93 -11.06 -4.91
C GLN A 259 -19.48 -11.16 -3.44
N ALA A 260 -19.00 -12.33 -3.00
CA ALA A 260 -18.55 -12.55 -1.64
C ALA A 260 -17.38 -11.63 -1.23
N LYS A 261 -16.35 -11.51 -2.07
CA LYS A 261 -15.20 -10.60 -1.83
C LYS A 261 -15.66 -9.14 -1.70
N LEU A 262 -16.53 -8.69 -2.61
CA LEU A 262 -17.01 -7.31 -2.61
C LEU A 262 -17.93 -7.00 -1.42
N VAL A 263 -18.84 -7.90 -1.07
CA VAL A 263 -19.69 -7.78 0.12
C VAL A 263 -18.85 -7.76 1.41
N ASN A 264 -17.80 -8.58 1.50
CA ASN A 264 -16.89 -8.56 2.63
C ASN A 264 -16.14 -7.24 2.76
N SER A 265 -15.60 -6.71 1.65
CA SER A 265 -14.97 -5.39 1.63
C SER A 265 -15.95 -4.28 2.02
N PHE A 266 -17.16 -4.28 1.46
CA PHE A 266 -18.22 -3.33 1.81
C PHE A 266 -18.52 -3.33 3.32
N ASN A 267 -18.81 -4.50 3.90
CA ASN A 267 -19.13 -4.63 5.32
C ASN A 267 -17.96 -4.16 6.20
N LYS A 268 -16.72 -4.49 5.80
CA LYS A 268 -15.50 -4.08 6.49
C LYS A 268 -15.37 -2.55 6.54
N TRP A 269 -15.54 -1.87 5.41
CA TRP A 269 -15.42 -0.41 5.34
C TRP A 269 -16.59 0.32 6.00
N VAL A 270 -17.81 -0.21 5.90
CA VAL A 270 -18.96 0.30 6.65
C VAL A 270 -18.73 0.19 8.16
N LYS A 271 -18.24 -0.97 8.64
CA LYS A 271 -17.90 -1.15 10.06
C LYS A 271 -16.83 -0.16 10.51
N PHE A 272 -15.81 0.07 9.69
CA PHE A 272 -14.78 1.07 9.94
C PHE A 272 -15.37 2.48 10.05
N ALA A 273 -16.27 2.88 9.14
CA ALA A 273 -16.92 4.19 9.16
C ALA A 273 -17.79 4.40 10.40
N LYS A 274 -18.47 3.35 10.86
CA LYS A 274 -19.38 3.36 12.02
C LYS A 274 -18.71 3.11 13.37
N ALA A 275 -17.39 2.89 13.41
CA ALA A 275 -16.70 2.57 14.65
C ALA A 275 -16.89 3.68 15.70
N ASP A 276 -17.10 3.31 16.96
CA ASP A 276 -17.29 4.25 18.09
C ASP A 276 -16.18 5.30 18.15
N LYS A 277 -14.95 4.85 17.91
CA LYS A 277 -13.80 5.71 17.67
C LYS A 277 -13.82 6.14 16.20
N ARG A 278 -14.48 7.26 15.92
CA ARG A 278 -14.55 7.85 14.57
C ARG A 278 -13.16 7.88 13.91
N PRO A 279 -13.00 7.36 12.68
CA PRO A 279 -11.70 7.28 12.01
C PRO A 279 -11.00 8.61 11.75
N TYR A 280 -11.78 9.68 11.59
CA TYR A 280 -11.29 11.01 11.29
C TYR A 280 -11.59 11.97 12.44
N ASP A 281 -10.74 12.97 12.62
CA ASP A 281 -10.96 14.09 13.54
C ASP A 281 -11.86 15.17 12.92
N GLU A 282 -12.14 16.22 13.68
CA GLU A 282 -12.99 17.34 13.27
C GLU A 282 -12.39 18.12 12.08
N ASN A 283 -11.06 18.06 11.93
CA ASN A 283 -10.34 18.65 10.80
C ASN A 283 -10.28 17.71 9.58
N GLY A 284 -10.90 16.53 9.66
CA GLY A 284 -10.89 15.54 8.60
C GLY A 284 -9.58 14.76 8.49
N ARG A 285 -8.70 14.77 9.50
CA ARG A 285 -7.45 14.00 9.47
C ARG A 285 -7.65 12.61 10.06
N PHE A 286 -7.00 11.60 9.48
CA PHE A 286 -7.09 10.23 9.96
C PHE A 286 -6.40 10.03 11.33
N LYS A 287 -7.08 9.38 12.27
CA LYS A 287 -6.60 9.11 13.64
C LYS A 287 -5.83 7.79 13.75
N SER A 288 -4.65 7.74 13.12
CA SER A 288 -3.83 6.51 13.03
C SER A 288 -3.43 5.87 14.37
N ARG A 289 -3.46 6.61 15.48
CA ARG A 289 -3.07 6.09 16.80
C ARG A 289 -4.18 5.31 17.50
N THR A 290 -5.44 5.56 17.16
CA THR A 290 -6.60 5.08 17.94
C THR A 290 -7.51 4.14 17.17
N VAL A 291 -7.33 4.05 15.86
CA VAL A 291 -8.21 3.29 14.96
C VAL A 291 -7.37 2.27 14.20
N ALA A 292 -7.74 0.99 14.34
CA ALA A 292 -7.11 -0.09 13.62
C ALA A 292 -7.43 0.00 12.12
N LEU A 293 -6.42 -0.26 11.29
CA LEU A 293 -6.56 -0.19 9.84
C LEU A 293 -7.24 -1.45 9.28
N PRO A 294 -8.28 -1.31 8.45
CA PRO A 294 -8.81 -2.44 7.73
C PRO A 294 -7.82 -2.89 6.65
N TYR A 295 -7.50 -4.18 6.58
CA TYR A 295 -6.81 -4.75 5.42
C TYR A 295 -7.59 -4.40 4.14
N PRO A 296 -6.97 -3.98 3.02
CA PRO A 296 -5.54 -4.03 2.71
C PRO A 296 -4.72 -2.79 3.13
N ALA A 297 -5.26 -1.85 3.91
CA ALA A 297 -4.48 -0.70 4.35
C ALA A 297 -3.28 -1.16 5.21
N MET A 298 -2.10 -0.59 4.95
CA MET A 298 -0.87 -0.91 5.68
C MET A 298 -0.71 -0.04 6.92
N ASP A 299 -0.20 -0.64 8.00
CA ASP A 299 0.24 0.08 9.19
C ASP A 299 1.50 0.91 8.89
N PHE A 300 1.32 2.12 8.35
CA PHE A 300 2.38 3.12 8.35
C PHE A 300 2.52 3.66 9.77
N LYS A 301 3.34 2.99 10.58
CA LYS A 301 3.93 3.66 11.75
C LYS A 301 5.00 4.60 11.20
N PRO A 302 4.78 5.93 11.17
CA PRO A 302 5.82 6.85 10.76
C PRO A 302 7.03 6.55 11.63
N THR A 303 8.10 6.05 11.02
CA THR A 303 9.34 5.76 11.71
C THR A 303 9.74 7.08 12.36
N SER A 304 9.66 7.14 13.70
CA SER A 304 10.02 8.34 14.44
C SER A 304 11.39 8.77 13.93
N THR A 305 11.45 9.93 13.29
CA THR A 305 12.71 10.47 12.78
C THR A 305 13.72 10.42 13.92
N PRO A 306 14.96 9.96 13.67
CA PRO A 306 15.96 9.87 14.72
C PRO A 306 16.02 11.24 15.40
N LYS A 307 15.69 11.30 16.70
CA LYS A 307 15.83 12.53 17.47
C LYS A 307 17.27 12.98 17.26
N LYS A 308 17.43 14.12 16.58
CA LYS A 308 18.72 14.75 16.28
C LYS A 308 19.46 14.79 17.61
N GLY A 309 20.46 13.92 17.74
CA GLY A 309 21.15 13.70 19.00
C GLY A 309 21.63 15.04 19.51
N THR A 310 21.26 15.37 20.74
CA THR A 310 21.86 16.47 21.48
C THR A 310 23.38 16.34 21.34
N PRO A 311 24.11 17.41 20.99
CA PRO A 311 25.56 17.33 20.83
C PRO A 311 26.16 16.75 22.10
N ARG A 312 26.85 15.62 21.95
CA ARG A 312 27.62 15.01 23.04
C ARG A 312 28.76 15.98 23.33
N ARG A 313 28.55 16.83 24.35
CA ARG A 313 29.58 17.73 24.88
C ARG A 313 30.74 16.84 25.33
N SER A 314 31.83 16.86 24.58
CA SER A 314 33.09 16.28 24.98
C SER A 314 33.65 17.17 26.08
N ASP A 315 33.59 16.69 27.31
CA ASP A 315 34.30 17.26 28.44
C ASP A 315 35.81 17.09 28.21
N VAL A 316 36.42 18.12 27.63
CA VAL A 316 37.86 18.36 27.73
C VAL A 316 38.04 19.38 28.84
N THR A 317 38.63 18.92 29.94
CA THR A 317 39.04 19.72 31.10
C THR A 317 40.22 20.62 30.73
N PRO A 318 40.17 21.93 31.02
CA PRO A 318 41.37 22.70 31.25
C PRO A 318 41.50 23.09 32.72
N SER A 319 42.76 23.09 33.15
CA SER A 319 43.25 23.33 34.50
C SER A 319 42.83 24.68 35.10
N GLN A 320 42.84 24.70 36.43
CA GLN A 320 42.54 25.79 37.35
C GLN A 320 43.40 27.05 37.10
N GLU A 321 42.84 28.24 37.34
CA GLU A 321 43.39 29.21 38.29
C GLU A 321 42.43 30.37 38.65
N ALA A 322 42.41 30.67 39.95
CA ALA A 322 42.08 31.91 40.67
C ALA A 322 40.73 32.65 40.51
N SER A 323 40.02 32.77 41.65
CA SER A 323 38.90 33.68 42.00
C SER A 323 39.39 35.14 42.20
N PRO A 324 38.61 36.13 42.73
CA PRO A 324 37.18 36.17 43.12
C PRO A 324 36.41 37.46 42.70
N SER A 325 35.08 37.50 42.89
CA SER A 325 34.31 38.56 43.62
C SER A 325 32.81 38.57 43.27
N LYS A 326 31.97 38.53 44.32
CA LYS A 326 30.52 38.86 44.38
C LYS A 326 30.29 40.39 44.17
N PRO A 327 29.07 40.98 44.03
CA PRO A 327 27.75 40.50 44.52
C PRO A 327 26.50 40.75 43.62
N ASP A 328 25.40 40.09 44.01
CA ASP A 328 23.97 40.40 43.78
C ASP A 328 23.62 41.87 44.16
N PRO A 329 22.51 42.53 43.73
CA PRO A 329 21.13 41.98 43.86
C PRO A 329 20.01 42.52 42.92
N SER A 330 18.81 41.92 43.03
CA SER A 330 17.47 42.58 43.06
C SER A 330 16.48 42.49 41.88
N LYS A 331 15.31 41.87 42.19
CA LYS A 331 13.89 42.33 42.07
C LYS A 331 13.42 43.01 40.76
N SER A 332 12.36 42.54 40.10
CA SER A 332 10.91 42.84 40.34
C SER A 332 10.11 42.07 39.26
N TYR A 333 8.92 41.46 39.41
CA TYR A 333 7.58 41.81 39.95
C TYR A 333 6.88 42.99 39.26
N VAL A 334 5.96 42.73 38.31
CA VAL A 334 4.67 43.41 37.97
C VAL A 334 3.98 42.55 36.87
N ARG A 335 2.88 41.81 37.13
CA ARG A 335 1.42 42.10 37.02
C ARG A 335 0.92 42.60 35.63
N ILE A 336 0.08 41.79 34.97
CA ILE A 336 -1.38 41.99 34.71
C ILE A 336 -1.70 43.21 33.83
N ILE A 337 -2.23 42.96 32.62
CA ILE A 337 -3.43 43.62 32.07
C ILE A 337 -4.28 42.58 31.33
N GLN A 338 -5.57 42.65 31.62
CA GLN A 338 -6.72 41.93 31.11
C GLN A 338 -7.61 42.99 30.44
N GLU A 339 -8.13 42.74 29.23
CA GLU A 339 -9.26 43.43 28.57
C GLU A 339 -9.46 42.65 27.25
N GLU A 340 -10.48 41.82 27.03
CA GLU A 340 -11.95 42.00 27.02
C GLU A 340 -12.50 43.06 26.06
N LEU A 341 -13.62 42.66 25.41
CA LEU A 341 -14.57 43.41 24.57
C LEU A 341 -14.12 43.59 23.11
N SER A 342 -14.94 43.43 22.08
CA SER A 342 -16.38 43.17 21.90
C SER A 342 -16.62 43.32 20.38
N GLY A 343 -17.65 42.69 19.81
CA GLY A 343 -18.08 43.08 18.46
C GLY A 343 -18.99 42.10 17.76
N GLU A 344 -20.27 42.18 18.10
CA GLU A 344 -21.40 41.52 17.43
C GLU A 344 -21.64 42.03 16.00
N SER A 345 -22.57 41.32 15.33
CA SER A 345 -23.39 41.72 14.18
C SER A 345 -22.76 41.46 12.80
N SER A 346 -23.50 41.09 11.75
CA SER A 346 -24.94 40.89 11.57
C SER A 346 -25.14 40.01 10.34
N ASP A 347 -26.33 39.41 10.27
CA ASP A 347 -26.93 38.80 9.08
C ASP A 347 -26.80 39.66 7.81
N GLU A 348 -26.51 39.03 6.67
CA GLU A 348 -27.26 39.32 5.44
C GLU A 348 -27.22 38.15 4.45
N SER A 349 -28.40 37.71 4.07
CA SER A 349 -28.66 36.64 3.11
C SER A 349 -28.74 37.20 1.69
N ALA A 350 -27.95 36.66 0.76
CA ALA A 350 -28.24 36.74 -0.67
C ALA A 350 -27.60 35.57 -1.44
N PRO A 351 -28.25 35.05 -2.51
CA PRO A 351 -27.83 33.83 -3.19
C PRO A 351 -26.97 34.11 -4.44
N ARG A 352 -26.02 33.20 -4.74
CA ARG A 352 -25.45 32.81 -6.07
C ARG A 352 -24.05 32.17 -5.86
N PRO A 353 -23.40 31.51 -6.84
CA PRO A 353 -23.84 30.90 -8.10
C PRO A 353 -23.40 29.42 -8.25
N VAL A 354 -23.78 28.80 -9.37
CA VAL A 354 -23.25 27.54 -9.90
C VAL A 354 -21.74 27.66 -10.12
N TYR A 355 -20.94 26.81 -9.47
CA TYR A 355 -19.48 26.73 -9.67
C TYR A 355 -19.12 25.58 -10.59
N ASN A 356 -18.38 25.89 -11.65
CA ASN A 356 -17.62 24.95 -12.46
C ASN A 356 -16.33 24.58 -11.71
N GLU A 357 -16.01 23.28 -11.68
CA GLU A 357 -14.75 22.74 -11.16
C GLU A 357 -13.59 23.17 -12.06
N ALA A 358 -12.64 23.91 -11.50
CA ALA A 358 -11.32 24.14 -12.06
C ALA A 358 -10.26 23.55 -11.13
N ASP A 359 -9.26 22.94 -11.76
CA ASP A 359 -8.15 22.20 -11.18
C ASP A 359 -7.41 22.94 -10.05
N HIS A 360 -7.38 22.32 -8.87
CA HIS A 360 -6.42 22.61 -7.82
C HIS A 360 -5.70 21.32 -7.41
N SER A 361 -4.69 20.93 -8.20
CA SER A 361 -3.66 19.97 -7.78
C SER A 361 -2.38 20.73 -7.40
N SER A 362 -2.14 20.88 -6.11
CA SER A 362 -0.90 21.49 -5.61
C SER A 362 -0.78 21.20 -4.12
N LEU A 363 -0.27 20.01 -3.78
CA LEU A 363 0.38 19.64 -2.51
C LEU A 363 0.65 18.13 -2.37
N VAL A 364 0.00 17.28 -3.18
CA VAL A 364 0.15 15.80 -3.13
C VAL A 364 1.33 15.27 -3.96
N SER A 365 1.90 16.08 -4.87
CA SER A 365 3.03 15.68 -5.73
C SER A 365 4.26 15.26 -4.92
N ASN A 366 4.46 15.81 -3.72
CA ASN A 366 5.66 15.56 -2.91
C ASN A 366 5.80 14.14 -2.33
N LEU A 367 4.75 13.30 -2.29
CA LEU A 367 4.89 11.93 -1.77
C LEU A 367 5.24 10.93 -2.89
N SER A 368 4.58 11.05 -4.05
CA SER A 368 4.90 10.25 -5.25
C SER A 368 6.29 10.59 -5.78
N ASP A 369 6.67 11.87 -5.80
CA ASP A 369 7.98 12.31 -6.28
C ASP A 369 9.12 11.84 -5.37
N ARG A 370 8.89 11.77 -4.05
CA ARG A 370 9.89 11.22 -3.09
C ARG A 370 10.05 9.70 -3.20
N LEU A 371 9.04 8.98 -3.68
CA LEU A 371 9.13 7.54 -3.95
C LEU A 371 9.70 7.27 -5.34
N ALA A 372 9.47 8.13 -6.33
CA ALA A 372 10.09 8.06 -7.66
C ALA A 372 11.59 8.39 -7.61
N ALA A 373 12.01 9.37 -6.80
CA ALA A 373 13.42 9.70 -6.59
C ALA A 373 14.23 8.58 -5.92
N ALA A 374 13.58 7.65 -5.20
CA ALA A 374 14.21 6.48 -4.62
C ALA A 374 14.44 5.34 -5.64
N ARG A 375 14.02 5.48 -6.90
CA ARG A 375 14.17 4.49 -7.97
C ARG A 375 15.24 4.84 -9.03
N VAL A 376 15.90 6.00 -8.92
CA VAL A 376 16.93 6.46 -9.87
C VAL A 376 18.27 6.72 -9.15
N GLY A 377 18.55 5.96 -8.09
CA GLY A 377 19.81 6.00 -7.36
C GLY A 377 20.52 4.66 -7.40
#